data_AF-A0A3A0DIS5-F1
#
_entry.id   AF-A0A3A0DIS5-F1
#
_cell.length_a   1.000
_cell.length_b   1.000
_cell.length_c   1.000
_cell.angle_alpha   90.00
_cell.angle_beta   90.00
_cell.angle_gamma   90.00
#
_symmetry.space_group_name_H-M   'P 1'
#
loop_
_entity.id
_entity.type
_entity.pdbx_description
1 polymer ?
#
loop_
_entity_poly.entity_id
_entity_poly.type
_entity_poly.pdbx_seq_one_letter_code
_entity_poly.pdbx_strand_id
1 'polypeptide(L)' 'MERLVLSPEKAEAIASLSFAREDQERMRALMARNNQGLLTEPERVEMESFRRVGTLLGILQARARLALDKPRSPG' A
#
# COMPACT_ATOMS: atom_id res chain seq x y z
N MET A 1 -21.99 -0.67 5.38
CA MET A 1 -20.69 -0.07 5.03
C MET A 1 -20.94 1.21 4.28
N GLU A 2 -20.53 2.35 4.82
CA GLU A 2 -20.64 3.65 4.16
C GLU A 2 -19.75 3.65 2.91
N ARG A 3 -20.34 3.89 1.74
CA ARG A 3 -19.61 3.94 0.47
C ARG A 3 -19.04 5.35 0.36
N LEU A 4 -17.76 5.52 0.69
CA LEU A 4 -17.07 6.78 0.45
C LEU A 4 -17.18 7.11 -1.04
N VAL A 5 -17.88 8.19 -1.37
CA VAL A 5 -17.98 8.70 -2.74
C VAL A 5 -16.65 9.38 -3.04
N LEU A 6 -15.70 8.62 -3.56
CA LEU A 6 -14.46 9.16 -4.12
C LEU A 6 -14.75 9.69 -5.52
N SER A 7 -14.30 10.91 -5.83
CA SER A 7 -14.24 11.34 -7.23
C SER A 7 -13.21 10.47 -7.97
N PRO A 8 -13.37 10.27 -9.29
CA PRO A 8 -12.41 9.48 -10.07
C PRO A 8 -10.96 9.95 -9.90
N GLU A 9 -10.71 11.26 -9.93
CA GLU A 9 -9.39 11.85 -9.71
C GLU A 9 -8.77 11.47 -8.36
N LYS A 10 -9.55 11.51 -7.28
CA LYS A 10 -9.08 11.12 -5.93
C LYS A 10 -8.84 9.62 -5.84
N ALA A 11 -9.69 8.81 -6.50
CA ALA A 11 -9.51 7.37 -6.55
C ALA A 11 -8.24 7.00 -7.34
N GLU A 12 -7.96 7.64 -8.47
CA GLU A 12 -6.70 7.45 -9.22
C GLU A 12 -5.48 7.83 -8.38
N ALA A 13 -5.51 9.00 -7.73
CA ALA A 13 -4.42 9.44 -6.86
C ALA A 13 -4.15 8.41 -5.75
N ILE A 14 -5.19 7.95 -5.04
CA ILE A 14 -5.05 6.92 -3.99
C ILE A 14 -4.56 5.59 -4.57
N ALA A 15 -5.06 5.18 -5.74
CA ALA A 15 -4.65 3.93 -6.38
C ALA A 15 -3.18 3.93 -6.80
N SER A 16 -2.62 5.11 -7.11
CA SER A 16 -1.22 5.30 -7.49
C SER A 16 -0.23 5.45 -6.33
N LEU A 17 -0.72 5.66 -5.10
CA LEU A 17 0.16 5.80 -3.93
C LEU A 17 1.05 4.57 -3.77
N SER A 18 2.33 4.80 -3.52
CA SER A 18 3.31 3.74 -3.29
C SER A 18 4.38 4.23 -2.30
N PHE A 19 5.14 3.31 -1.73
CA PHE A 19 6.29 3.66 -0.91
C PHE A 19 7.31 4.45 -1.73
N ALA A 20 7.99 5.40 -1.10
CA ALA A 20 9.12 6.09 -1.69
C ALA A 20 10.23 5.08 -2.06
N ARG A 21 11.10 5.47 -2.99
CA ARG A 21 12.14 4.55 -3.49
C ARG A 21 13.08 4.10 -2.36
N GLU A 22 13.44 5.01 -1.49
CA GLU A 22 14.31 4.78 -0.34
C GLU A 22 13.68 3.75 0.61
N ASP A 23 12.38 3.86 0.87
CA ASP A 23 11.62 2.90 1.67
C ASP A 23 11.57 1.52 0.99
N GLN A 24 11.37 1.47 -0.33
CA GLN A 24 11.38 0.21 -1.08
C GLN A 24 12.75 -0.48 -1.02
N GLU A 25 13.83 0.28 -1.15
CA GLU A 25 15.20 -0.23 -1.02
C GLU A 25 15.47 -0.74 0.40
N ARG A 26 15.00 0.00 1.41
CA ARG A 26 15.10 -0.42 2.82
C ARG A 26 14.31 -1.70 3.10
N MET A 27 13.08 -1.80 2.62
CA MET A 27 12.26 -3.01 2.72
C MET A 27 12.96 -4.21 2.08
N ARG A 28 13.56 -4.05 0.89
CA ARG A 28 14.32 -5.13 0.22
C ARG A 28 15.52 -5.57 1.05
N ALA A 29 16.27 -4.64 1.63
CA ALA A 29 17.41 -4.95 2.49
C ALA A 29 16.98 -5.71 3.76
N LEU A 30 15.90 -5.28 4.41
CA LEU A 30 15.33 -5.97 5.58
C LEU A 30 14.89 -7.39 5.24
N MET A 31 14.21 -7.59 4.11
CA MET A 31 13.79 -8.92 3.65
C MET A 31 14.99 -9.83 3.35
N ALA A 32 16.04 -9.30 2.72
CA ALA A 32 17.27 -10.06 2.47
C ALA A 32 17.92 -10.53 3.79
N ARG A 33 17.97 -9.66 4.80
CA ARG A 33 18.46 -10.02 6.14
C ARG A 33 17.54 -11.00 6.86
N ASN A 34 16.22 -10.88 6.68
CA ASN A 34 15.23 -11.78 7.28
C ASN A 34 15.45 -13.22 6.81
N ASN A 35 15.64 -13.38 5.51
CA ASN A 35 15.90 -14.68 4.87
C ASN A 35 17.19 -15.33 5.35
N GLN A 36 18.15 -14.52 5.82
CA GLN A 36 19.41 -15.00 6.41
C GLN A 36 19.31 -15.21 7.93
N GLY A 37 18.17 -14.90 8.56
CA GLY A 37 18.01 -14.94 10.02
C GLY A 37 18.78 -13.85 10.76
N LEU A 38 19.24 -12.81 10.07
CA LEU A 38 20.12 -11.76 10.60
C LEU A 38 19.38 -10.47 10.99
N LEU A 39 18.07 -10.58 11.18
CA LEU A 39 17.23 -9.43 11.53
C LEU A 39 17.39 -9.12 13.01
N THR A 40 17.76 -7.88 13.31
CA THR A 40 17.83 -7.40 14.70
C THR A 40 16.44 -7.03 15.20
N GLU A 41 16.29 -6.84 16.52
CA GLU A 41 15.00 -6.43 17.09
C GLU A 41 14.50 -5.07 16.56
N PRO A 42 15.34 -4.02 16.47
CA PRO A 42 14.91 -2.75 15.87
C PRO A 42 14.45 -2.91 14.41
N GLU A 43 15.13 -3.75 13.65
CA GLU A 43 14.78 -4.03 12.26
C GLU A 43 13.47 -4.82 12.13
N ARG A 44 13.14 -5.67 13.11
CA ARG A 44 11.85 -6.38 13.15
C ARG A 44 10.72 -5.38 13.35
N VAL A 45 10.90 -4.42 14.24
CA VAL A 45 9.93 -3.33 14.46
C VAL A 45 9.76 -2.48 13.20
N GLU A 46 10.85 -2.18 12.51
CA GLU A 46 10.82 -1.44 11.25
C GLU A 46 10.09 -2.23 10.14
N MET A 47 10.41 -3.51 9.96
CA MET A 47 9.76 -4.38 8.98
C MET A 47 8.25 -4.54 9.26
N GLU A 48 7.87 -4.64 10.53
CA GLU A 48 6.47 -4.67 10.98
C GLU A 48 5.75 -3.35 10.67
N SER A 49 6.45 -2.21 10.81
CA SER A 49 5.91 -0.89 10.45
C SER A 49 5.60 -0.80 8.95
N PHE A 50 6.53 -1.24 8.09
CA PHE A 50 6.29 -1.33 6.66
C PHE A 50 5.12 -2.26 6.31
N ARG A 51 5.01 -3.41 6.99
CA ARG A 51 3.89 -4.34 6.79
C ARG A 51 2.54 -3.69 7.11
N ARG A 52 2.44 -2.96 8.22
CA ARG A 52 1.22 -2.27 8.63
C ARG A 52 0.81 -1.19 7.62
N VAL A 53 1.76 -0.33 7.23
CA VAL A 53 1.51 0.72 6.24
C VAL A 53 1.12 0.11 4.89
N GLY A 54 1.81 -0.94 4.44
CA GLY A 54 1.49 -1.63 3.19
C GLY A 54 0.10 -2.27 3.20
N THR A 55 -0.33 -2.82 4.34
CA THR A 55 -1.68 -3.38 4.52
C THR A 55 -2.74 -2.28 4.40
N LEU A 56 -2.54 -1.15 5.09
CA LEU A 56 -3.46 -0.01 5.02
C LEU A 56 -3.54 0.57 3.60
N LEU A 57 -2.39 0.74 2.95
CA LEU A 57 -2.31 1.21 1.57
C LEU A 57 -3.06 0.28 0.62
N GLY A 58 -2.88 -1.04 0.73
CA GLY A 58 -3.59 -2.01 -0.09
C GLY A 58 -5.12 -1.94 0.06
N ILE A 59 -5.62 -1.73 1.28
CA ILE A 59 -7.06 -1.54 1.53
C ILE A 59 -7.57 -0.27 0.85
N LEU A 60 -6.83 0.84 0.95
CA LEU A 60 -7.20 2.12 0.33
C LEU A 60 -7.20 2.00 -1.20
N GLN A 61 -6.16 1.40 -1.78
CA GLN A 61 -6.07 1.15 -3.22
C GLN A 61 -7.21 0.25 -3.72
N ALA A 62 -7.57 -0.81 -2.99
CA ALA A 62 -8.67 -1.69 -3.35
C ALA A 62 -10.01 -0.93 -3.40
N ARG A 63 -10.29 -0.09 -2.39
CA ARG A 63 -11.49 0.76 -2.36
C ARG A 63 -11.49 1.79 -3.49
N ALA A 64 -10.33 2.35 -3.81
CA ALA A 64 -10.19 3.31 -4.89
C ALA A 64 -10.46 2.67 -6.26
N ARG A 65 -9.91 1.48 -6.52
CA ARG A 65 -10.18 0.71 -7.76
C ARG A 65 -11.67 0.37 -7.89
N LEU A 66 -12.32 -0.05 -6.80
CA LEU A 66 -13.77 -0.29 -6.80
C LEU A 66 -14.61 0.96 -7.10
N ALA A 67 -14.11 2.15 -6.77
CA ALA A 67 -14.77 3.40 -7.13
C ALA A 67 -14.59 3.76 -8.61
N LEU A 68 -13.48 3.33 -9.24
CA LEU A 68 -13.18 3.50 -10.66
C LEU A 68 -13.91 2.49 -11.55
N ASP A 69 -14.14 1.27 -11.07
CA ASP A 69 -14.82 0.18 -11.79
C ASP A 69 -16.34 0.38 -11.96
N LYS A 70 -16.90 1.56 -11.62
CA LYS A 70 -18.30 1.84 -11.90
C LYS A 70 -18.51 1.82 -13.42
N PRO A 71 -19.48 1.05 -13.96
CA PRO A 71 -19.70 0.99 -15.40
C PRO A 71 -19.92 2.40 -15.92
N ARG A 72 -19.07 2.82 -16.84
CA ARG A 72 -19.28 3.97 -17.72
C ARG A 72 -20.72 3.87 -18.19
N SER A 73 -21.56 4.83 -17.81
CA SER A 73 -22.98 4.82 -18.17
C SER A 73 -23.12 4.46 -19.66
N PRO A 74 -23.94 3.47 -20.04
CA PRO A 74 -24.27 3.30 -21.45
C PRO A 74 -24.96 4.59 -21.88
N GLY A 75 -24.32 5.30 -22.80
CA GLY A 75 -24.96 6.40 -23.52
C GLY A 75 -26.06 5.88 -24.43
#